data_AF-A0A2N1TUD5-F1
#
_entry.id   AF-A0A2N1TUD5-F1
#
_cell.length_a   1.000
_cell.length_b   1.000
_cell.length_c   1.000
_cell.angle_alpha   90.00
_cell.angle_beta   90.00
_cell.angle_gamma   90.00
#
_symmetry.space_group_name_H-M   'P 1'
#
loop_
_entity.id
_entity.type
_entity.pdbx_description
1 polymer ?
#
loop_
_entity_poly.entity_id
_entity_poly.type
_entity_poly.pdbx_seq_one_letter_code
_entity_poly.pdbx_strand_id
1 'polypeptide(L)'
;MSSTDEMFFPVLLLLPIGLFYLVFRRNWVDSELRAAFVTGLLFGGAAILIARVCYVPIEMYLGTDLRTFISGPRSWWITLLTSIGVIGFVEEGLKAGGGLVASYQVSFLKRPAAIFMAFCGSALAFSLLENVQYYLVFGAGTVMPRIIVSSSAHLFFGCISSAVAAIALSRTTRADSVVSMRILLGILIAAIAHGFFDFLVFHFAVQAASGVIVSLVILFLFGIQEAWIAVLRADSQHEVGLMVCAGCGAFSIERSRFCGFCGSRVIKKQRNVSIQVGDS
;
A
#
# COMPACT_ATOMS: atom_id res chain seq x y z
N MET A 1 -17.37 -21.21 19.76
CA MET A 1 -16.99 -21.34 18.35
C MET A 1 -16.81 -22.81 18.06
N SER A 2 -17.38 -23.32 16.97
CA SER A 2 -17.24 -24.72 16.57
C SER A 2 -15.82 -24.95 16.01
N SER A 3 -15.31 -26.18 16.04
CA SER A 3 -13.98 -26.53 15.50
C SER A 3 -13.81 -26.18 14.01
N THR A 4 -14.92 -26.08 13.28
CA THR A 4 -14.98 -25.60 11.90
C THR A 4 -14.70 -24.09 11.76
N ASP A 5 -15.11 -23.26 12.73
CA ASP A 5 -14.92 -21.80 12.69
C ASP A 5 -13.43 -21.40 12.83
N GLU A 6 -12.64 -22.21 13.54
CA GLU A 6 -11.20 -21.98 13.73
C GLU A 6 -10.39 -22.29 12.46
N MET A 7 -10.83 -23.23 11.62
CA MET A 7 -10.14 -23.57 10.37
C MET A 7 -10.29 -22.51 9.28
N PHE A 8 -11.42 -21.80 9.23
CA PHE A 8 -11.66 -20.79 8.18
C PHE A 8 -11.08 -19.42 8.51
N PHE A 9 -10.80 -19.14 9.79
CA PHE A 9 -10.33 -17.83 10.22
C PHE A 9 -8.99 -17.41 9.60
N PRO A 10 -7.95 -18.26 9.52
CA PRO A 10 -6.70 -17.91 8.83
C PRO A 10 -6.89 -17.57 7.35
N VAL A 11 -7.86 -18.20 6.69
CA VAL A 11 -8.18 -17.93 5.27
C VAL A 11 -8.81 -16.55 5.11
N LEU A 12 -9.64 -16.12 6.07
CA LEU A 12 -10.24 -14.78 6.06
C LEU A 12 -9.19 -13.67 6.22
N LEU A 13 -8.08 -13.93 6.90
CA LEU A 13 -6.97 -12.96 7.01
C LEU A 13 -6.31 -12.66 5.66
N LEU A 14 -6.36 -13.61 4.70
CA LEU A 14 -5.82 -13.43 3.35
C LEU A 14 -6.78 -12.65 2.42
N LEU A 15 -8.02 -12.42 2.85
CA LEU A 15 -9.05 -11.78 2.03
C LEU A 15 -8.64 -10.41 1.49
N PRO A 16 -8.02 -9.49 2.25
CA PRO A 16 -7.56 -8.20 1.71
C PRO A 16 -6.54 -8.34 0.57
N ILE A 17 -5.61 -9.30 0.67
CA ILE A 17 -4.63 -9.59 -0.39
C ILE A 17 -5.37 -10.14 -1.63
N GLY A 18 -6.30 -11.08 -1.42
CA GLY A 18 -7.11 -11.64 -2.50
C GLY A 18 -7.96 -10.58 -3.21
N LEU A 19 -8.63 -9.70 -2.45
CA LEU A 19 -9.41 -8.59 -3.00
C LEU A 19 -8.53 -7.62 -3.79
N PHE A 20 -7.38 -7.22 -3.25
CA PHE A 20 -6.42 -6.38 -3.98
C PHE A 20 -5.97 -7.04 -5.28
N TYR A 21 -5.63 -8.33 -5.23
CA TYR A 21 -5.25 -9.10 -6.41
C TYR A 21 -6.38 -9.16 -7.45
N LEU A 22 -7.63 -9.31 -7.03
CA LEU A 22 -8.79 -9.31 -7.93
C LEU A 22 -9.06 -7.93 -8.54
N VAL A 23 -8.97 -6.86 -7.76
CA VAL A 23 -9.16 -5.47 -8.24
C VAL A 23 -8.11 -5.13 -9.28
N PHE A 24 -6.85 -5.49 -9.03
CA PHE A 24 -5.72 -5.22 -9.93
C PHE A 24 -5.49 -6.33 -10.97
N ARG A 25 -6.41 -7.29 -11.14
CA ARG A 25 -6.25 -8.45 -12.04
C ARG A 25 -5.81 -8.11 -13.46
N ARG A 26 -6.26 -6.97 -13.99
CA ARG A 26 -5.93 -6.49 -15.33
C ARG A 26 -4.46 -6.06 -15.46
N ASN A 27 -3.83 -5.69 -14.35
CA ASN A 27 -2.44 -5.21 -14.31
C ASN A 27 -1.43 -6.36 -14.17
N TRP A 28 -1.86 -7.55 -13.74
CA TRP A 28 -0.99 -8.73 -13.60
C TRP A 28 -0.55 -9.36 -14.92
N VAL A 29 -1.05 -8.87 -16.05
CA VAL A 29 -0.50 -9.15 -17.38
C VAL A 29 0.94 -8.61 -17.48
N ASP A 30 1.28 -7.55 -16.73
CA ASP A 30 2.65 -7.07 -16.60
C ASP A 30 3.38 -7.88 -15.51
N SER A 31 4.32 -8.74 -15.95
CA SER A 31 5.07 -9.63 -15.08
C SER A 31 5.94 -8.87 -14.07
N GLU A 32 6.42 -7.67 -14.41
CA GLU A 32 7.21 -6.85 -13.49
C GLU A 32 6.33 -6.28 -12.37
N LEU A 33 5.10 -5.86 -12.67
CA LEU A 33 4.16 -5.39 -11.64
C LEU A 33 3.80 -6.52 -10.68
N ARG A 34 3.55 -7.71 -11.21
CA ARG A 34 3.29 -8.90 -10.40
C ARG A 34 4.50 -9.28 -9.54
N ALA A 35 5.70 -9.28 -10.13
CA ALA A 35 6.94 -9.56 -9.39
C ALA A 35 7.20 -8.51 -8.29
N ALA A 36 6.96 -7.24 -8.57
CA ALA A 36 7.09 -6.15 -7.59
C ALA A 36 6.11 -6.34 -6.43
N PHE A 37 4.85 -6.68 -6.71
CA PHE A 37 3.87 -6.97 -5.67
C PHE A 37 4.27 -8.17 -4.79
N VAL A 38 4.67 -9.28 -5.41
CA VAL A 38 5.06 -10.51 -4.68
C VAL A 38 6.33 -10.31 -3.87
N THR A 39 7.36 -9.68 -4.43
CA THR A 39 8.57 -9.32 -3.67
C THR A 39 8.23 -8.33 -2.54
N GLY A 40 7.33 -7.38 -2.79
CA GLY A 40 6.76 -6.50 -1.77
C GLY A 40 6.15 -7.27 -0.60
N LEU A 41 5.33 -8.31 -0.85
CA LEU A 41 4.77 -9.15 0.21
C LEU A 41 5.87 -9.79 1.08
N LEU A 42 6.94 -10.29 0.48
CA LEU A 42 8.06 -10.89 1.22
C LEU A 42 8.76 -9.87 2.12
N PHE A 43 9.10 -8.70 1.57
CA PHE A 43 9.78 -7.65 2.33
C PHE A 43 8.88 -6.97 3.37
N GLY A 44 7.58 -6.87 3.12
CA GLY A 44 6.61 -6.42 4.13
C GLY A 44 6.49 -7.40 5.29
N GLY A 45 6.51 -8.70 4.97
CA GLY A 45 6.56 -9.76 5.98
C GLY A 45 7.82 -9.68 6.84
N ALA A 46 8.97 -9.41 6.25
CA ALA A 46 10.20 -9.16 7.00
C ALA A 46 10.13 -7.85 7.81
N ALA A 47 9.54 -6.79 7.25
CA ALA A 47 9.45 -5.47 7.87
C ALA A 47 8.72 -5.50 9.21
N ILE A 48 7.61 -6.24 9.33
CA ILE A 48 6.89 -6.35 10.62
C ILE A 48 7.67 -7.17 11.65
N LEU A 49 8.42 -8.19 11.24
CA LEU A 49 9.29 -8.93 12.16
C LEU A 49 10.38 -8.00 12.73
N ILE A 50 10.98 -7.18 11.87
CA ILE A 50 11.94 -6.16 12.29
C ILE A 50 11.27 -5.13 13.20
N ALA A 51 10.06 -4.66 12.88
CA ALA A 51 9.31 -3.71 13.71
C ALA A 51 9.12 -4.27 15.13
N ARG A 52 8.83 -5.57 15.25
CA ARG A 52 8.71 -6.21 16.57
C ARG A 52 10.02 -6.26 17.32
N VAL A 53 11.14 -6.54 16.65
CA VAL A 53 12.46 -6.45 17.28
C VAL A 53 12.75 -5.02 17.75
N CYS A 54 12.38 -4.00 16.97
CA CYS A 54 12.52 -2.59 17.37
C CYS A 54 11.68 -2.23 18.61
N TYR A 55 10.53 -2.88 18.80
CA TYR A 55 9.66 -2.63 19.94
C TYR A 55 10.15 -3.25 21.25
N VAL A 56 10.85 -4.40 21.21
CA VAL A 56 11.33 -5.10 22.41
C VAL A 56 12.01 -4.18 23.45
N PRO A 57 13.04 -3.37 23.11
CA PRO A 57 13.68 -2.50 24.12
C PRO A 57 12.74 -1.44 24.69
N ILE A 58 11.77 -0.96 23.90
CA ILE A 58 10.78 0.02 24.34
C ILE A 58 9.79 -0.64 25.30
N GLU A 59 9.28 -1.83 24.95
CA GLU A 59 8.35 -2.61 25.76
C GLU A 59 8.99 -3.05 27.08
N MET A 60 10.28 -3.44 27.07
CA MET A 60 11.04 -3.74 28.29
C MET A 60 11.17 -2.53 29.21
N TYR A 61 11.39 -1.34 28.65
CA TYR A 61 11.44 -0.09 29.42
C TYR A 61 10.08 0.30 30.00
N LEU A 62 9.00 0.13 29.21
CA LEU A 62 7.64 0.45 29.64
C LEU A 62 7.05 -0.59 30.60
N GLY A 63 7.61 -1.80 30.66
CA GLY A 63 7.09 -2.91 31.46
C GLY A 63 5.78 -3.51 30.92
N THR A 64 5.38 -3.15 29.70
CA THR A 64 4.16 -3.60 29.03
C THR A 64 4.34 -3.51 27.52
N ASP A 65 3.59 -4.30 26.76
CA ASP A 65 3.61 -4.23 25.31
C ASP A 65 2.98 -2.92 24.80
N LEU A 66 3.43 -2.45 23.64
CA LEU A 66 2.99 -1.15 23.11
C LEU A 66 1.49 -1.10 22.84
N ARG A 67 0.83 -2.23 22.56
CA ARG A 67 -0.62 -2.27 22.27
C ARG A 67 -1.44 -2.16 23.55
N THR A 68 -1.03 -2.86 24.59
CA THR A 68 -1.61 -2.68 25.93
C THR A 68 -1.33 -1.27 26.45
N PHE A 69 -0.13 -0.73 26.18
CA PHE A 69 0.23 0.63 26.57
C PHE A 69 -0.70 1.70 25.99
N ILE A 70 -0.99 1.66 24.68
CA ILE A 70 -1.85 2.64 24.00
C ILE A 70 -3.36 2.44 24.25
N SER A 71 -3.78 1.21 24.57
CA SER A 71 -5.19 0.90 24.87
C SER A 71 -5.59 1.13 26.33
N GLY A 72 -4.62 1.34 27.23
CA GLY A 72 -4.86 1.62 28.64
C GLY A 72 -5.37 3.04 28.94
N PRO A 73 -5.83 3.29 30.19
CA PRO A 73 -6.32 4.60 30.62
C PRO A 73 -5.15 5.59 30.75
N ARG A 74 -4.85 6.31 29.66
CA ARG A 74 -3.80 7.33 29.58
C ARG A 74 -4.38 8.67 29.13
N SER A 75 -3.61 9.74 29.32
CA SER A 75 -3.97 11.04 28.73
C SER A 75 -3.92 10.96 27.21
N TRP A 76 -4.83 11.66 26.54
CA TRP A 76 -4.93 11.68 25.08
C TRP A 76 -3.60 12.04 24.40
N TRP A 77 -2.79 12.91 25.03
CA TRP A 77 -1.49 13.32 24.49
C TRP A 77 -0.47 12.18 24.47
N ILE A 78 -0.44 11.31 25.49
CA ILE A 78 0.49 10.16 25.55
C ILE A 78 0.15 9.18 24.44
N THR A 79 -1.14 8.88 24.28
CA THR A 79 -1.63 8.01 23.21
C THR A 79 -1.25 8.59 21.85
N LEU A 80 -1.51 9.88 21.61
CA LEU A 80 -1.17 10.53 20.35
C LEU A 80 0.33 10.49 20.03
N LEU A 81 1.18 10.87 20.99
CA LEU A 81 2.63 10.88 20.80
C LEU A 81 3.20 9.48 20.62
N THR A 82 2.65 8.47 21.29
CA THR A 82 3.11 7.09 21.13
C THR A 82 2.68 6.53 19.77
N SER A 83 1.42 6.75 19.38
CA SER A 83 0.87 6.31 18.10
C SER A 83 1.58 6.96 16.92
N ILE A 84 1.86 8.26 16.94
CA ILE A 84 2.60 8.92 15.85
C ILE A 84 4.10 8.70 15.99
N GLY A 85 4.66 9.09 17.14
CA GLY A 85 6.10 9.23 17.39
C GLY A 85 6.87 7.90 17.43
N VAL A 86 6.22 6.83 17.86
CA VAL A 86 6.85 5.50 17.98
C VAL A 86 6.28 4.56 16.92
N ILE A 87 4.98 4.28 16.99
CA ILE A 87 4.35 3.24 16.17
C ILE A 87 4.33 3.66 14.69
N GLY A 88 3.68 4.77 14.37
CA GLY A 88 3.53 5.27 13.00
C GLY A 88 4.87 5.44 12.29
N PHE A 89 5.87 6.06 12.94
CA PHE A 89 7.20 6.23 12.37
C PHE A 89 7.93 4.91 12.09
N VAL A 90 7.95 3.99 13.06
CA VAL A 90 8.66 2.71 12.91
C VAL A 90 8.00 1.86 11.84
N GLU A 91 6.67 1.73 11.87
CA GLU A 91 5.96 0.85 10.95
C GLU A 91 5.96 1.38 9.52
N GLU A 92 5.66 2.66 9.31
CA GLU A 92 5.67 3.22 7.96
C GLU A 92 7.09 3.32 7.39
N GLY A 93 8.09 3.62 8.23
CA GLY A 93 9.50 3.61 7.82
C GLY A 93 9.96 2.23 7.33
N LEU A 94 9.68 1.17 8.10
CA LEU A 94 10.07 -0.19 7.74
C LEU A 94 9.28 -0.72 6.54
N LYS A 95 7.98 -0.43 6.47
CA LYS A 95 7.11 -0.83 5.34
C LYS A 95 7.54 -0.15 4.03
N ALA A 96 7.82 1.15 4.07
CA ALA A 96 8.34 1.89 2.93
C ALA A 96 9.74 1.39 2.54
N GLY A 97 10.61 1.11 3.51
CA GLY A 97 11.91 0.47 3.28
C GLY A 97 11.78 -0.86 2.55
N GLY A 98 10.89 -1.74 3.01
CA GLY A 98 10.59 -3.01 2.34
C GLY A 98 10.07 -2.83 0.91
N GLY A 99 9.18 -1.85 0.68
CA GLY A 99 8.68 -1.50 -0.65
C GLY A 99 9.77 -0.97 -1.59
N LEU A 100 10.69 -0.14 -1.10
CA LEU A 100 11.82 0.37 -1.88
C LEU A 100 12.79 -0.75 -2.25
N VAL A 101 13.15 -1.62 -1.30
CA VAL A 101 14.03 -2.76 -1.56
C VAL A 101 13.41 -3.71 -2.58
N ALA A 102 12.13 -4.06 -2.41
CA ALA A 102 11.39 -4.89 -3.36
C ALA A 102 11.37 -4.27 -4.77
N SER A 103 11.07 -2.98 -4.88
CA SER A 103 11.05 -2.30 -6.17
C SER A 103 12.45 -2.16 -6.79
N TYR A 104 13.50 -2.03 -5.99
CA TYR A 104 14.87 -2.02 -6.46
C TYR A 104 15.25 -3.38 -7.06
N GLN A 105 14.89 -4.47 -6.40
CA GLN A 105 15.18 -5.83 -6.88
C GLN A 105 14.48 -6.17 -8.20
N VAL A 106 13.27 -5.64 -8.42
CA VAL A 106 12.48 -5.99 -9.60
C VAL A 106 12.72 -5.07 -10.78
N SER A 107 12.81 -3.76 -10.56
CA SER A 107 12.86 -2.76 -11.64
C SER A 107 13.94 -1.71 -11.47
N PHE A 108 14.86 -1.89 -10.50
CA PHE A 108 15.90 -0.91 -10.15
C PHE A 108 15.33 0.50 -9.92
N LEU A 109 14.13 0.57 -9.33
CA LEU A 109 13.40 1.83 -9.06
C LEU A 109 13.08 2.66 -10.32
N LYS A 110 13.14 2.07 -11.53
CA LYS A 110 12.93 2.80 -12.79
C LYS A 110 11.46 2.95 -13.16
N ARG A 111 10.59 2.08 -12.64
CA ARG A 111 9.17 2.03 -13.02
C ARG A 111 8.28 2.49 -11.86
N PRO A 112 7.64 3.67 -11.97
CA PRO A 112 6.75 4.20 -10.94
C PRO A 112 5.64 3.23 -10.54
N ALA A 113 5.00 2.56 -11.50
CA ALA A 113 3.96 1.58 -11.22
C ALA A 113 4.51 0.34 -10.47
N ALA A 114 5.74 -0.08 -10.72
CA ALA A 114 6.37 -1.18 -9.98
C ALA A 114 6.70 -0.77 -8.53
N ILE A 115 7.16 0.47 -8.33
CA ILE A 115 7.35 1.04 -6.98
C ILE A 115 6.03 1.00 -6.19
N PHE A 116 4.94 1.47 -6.79
CA PHE A 116 3.62 1.42 -6.17
C PHE A 116 3.20 -0.01 -5.79
N MET A 117 3.33 -0.96 -6.72
CA MET A 117 2.96 -2.36 -6.47
C MET A 117 3.78 -2.99 -5.36
N ALA A 118 5.08 -2.69 -5.29
CA ALA A 118 5.96 -3.17 -4.23
C ALA A 118 5.55 -2.65 -2.84
N PHE A 119 5.19 -1.37 -2.74
CA PHE A 119 4.68 -0.78 -1.50
C PHE A 119 3.33 -1.37 -1.10
N CYS A 120 2.41 -1.58 -2.04
CA CYS A 120 1.12 -2.23 -1.76
C CYS A 120 1.30 -3.66 -1.24
N GLY A 121 2.21 -4.44 -1.85
CA GLY A 121 2.59 -5.76 -1.36
C GLY A 121 3.17 -5.69 0.06
N SER A 122 4.11 -4.77 0.28
CA SER A 122 4.72 -4.57 1.60
C SER A 122 3.67 -4.24 2.68
N ALA A 123 2.77 -3.30 2.38
CA ALA A 123 1.71 -2.87 3.28
C ALA A 123 0.71 -3.98 3.62
N LEU A 124 0.29 -4.77 2.63
CA LEU A 124 -0.68 -5.84 2.84
C LEU A 124 -0.08 -7.02 3.61
N ALA A 125 1.18 -7.38 3.37
CA ALA A 125 1.85 -8.40 4.18
C ALA A 125 2.07 -7.94 5.62
N PHE A 126 2.43 -6.67 5.81
CA PHE A 126 2.53 -6.07 7.14
C PHE A 126 1.19 -6.16 7.87
N SER A 127 0.10 -5.69 7.25
CA SER A 127 -1.26 -5.77 7.81
C SER A 127 -1.70 -7.20 8.11
N LEU A 128 -1.41 -8.15 7.21
CA LEU A 128 -1.75 -9.56 7.40
C LEU A 128 -1.15 -10.09 8.70
N LEU A 129 0.16 -9.97 8.85
CA LEU A 129 0.88 -10.51 10.00
C LEU A 129 0.53 -9.74 11.29
N GLU A 130 0.21 -8.47 11.17
CA GLU A 130 -0.28 -7.70 12.31
C GLU A 130 -1.66 -8.20 12.77
N ASN A 131 -2.59 -8.44 11.85
CA ASN A 131 -3.89 -9.02 12.18
C ASN A 131 -3.78 -10.44 12.74
N VAL A 132 -2.80 -11.24 12.28
CA VAL A 132 -2.46 -12.53 12.91
C VAL A 132 -2.05 -12.31 14.38
N GLN A 133 -1.19 -11.34 14.66
CA GLN A 133 -0.78 -11.04 16.04
C GLN A 133 -1.95 -10.56 16.91
N TYR A 134 -2.81 -9.69 16.39
CA TYR A 134 -4.02 -9.28 17.12
C TYR A 134 -4.95 -10.47 17.38
N TYR A 135 -5.02 -11.43 16.47
CA TYR A 135 -5.86 -12.62 16.65
C TYR A 135 -5.31 -13.50 17.77
N LEU A 136 -3.99 -13.69 17.80
CA LEU A 136 -3.32 -14.47 18.85
C LEU A 136 -3.47 -13.83 20.25
N VAL A 137 -3.58 -12.49 20.34
CA VAL A 137 -3.68 -11.77 21.62
C VAL A 137 -5.14 -11.57 22.07
N PHE A 138 -6.03 -11.18 21.16
CA PHE A 138 -7.40 -10.73 21.48
C PHE A 138 -8.51 -11.65 20.96
N GLY A 139 -8.17 -12.66 20.15
CA GLY A 139 -9.12 -13.62 19.58
C GLY A 139 -9.89 -13.10 18.35
N ALA A 140 -10.73 -13.98 17.77
CA ALA A 140 -11.45 -13.73 16.52
C ALA A 140 -12.43 -12.55 16.59
N GLY A 141 -13.10 -12.37 17.74
CA GLY A 141 -14.14 -11.35 17.91
C GLY A 141 -13.65 -9.92 17.69
N THR A 142 -12.42 -9.63 18.14
CA THR A 142 -11.79 -8.31 17.96
C THR A 142 -11.20 -8.15 16.56
N VAL A 143 -10.67 -9.21 15.97
CA VAL A 143 -9.96 -9.12 14.69
C VAL A 143 -10.89 -9.10 13.49
N MET A 144 -12.00 -9.85 13.51
CA MET A 144 -12.91 -9.94 12.37
C MET A 144 -13.31 -8.56 11.80
N PRO A 145 -13.77 -7.59 12.60
CA PRO A 145 -14.03 -6.23 12.10
C PRO A 145 -12.77 -5.47 11.64
N ARG A 146 -11.61 -5.81 12.21
CA ARG A 146 -10.33 -5.14 11.93
C ARG A 146 -9.77 -5.51 10.57
N ILE A 147 -10.01 -6.74 10.07
CA ILE A 147 -9.41 -7.26 8.83
C ILE A 147 -9.53 -6.27 7.67
N ILE A 148 -10.73 -5.75 7.42
CA ILE A 148 -10.97 -4.80 6.31
C ILE A 148 -10.45 -3.40 6.66
N VAL A 149 -10.73 -2.93 7.86
CA VAL A 149 -10.44 -1.55 8.27
C VAL A 149 -8.94 -1.31 8.38
N SER A 150 -8.23 -2.15 9.15
CA SER A 150 -6.77 -2.07 9.30
C SER A 150 -6.06 -2.32 7.97
N SER A 151 -6.49 -3.33 7.19
CA SER A 151 -5.81 -3.60 5.90
C SER A 151 -5.99 -2.51 4.87
N SER A 152 -7.18 -1.89 4.79
CA SER A 152 -7.39 -0.73 3.92
C SER A 152 -6.61 0.49 4.41
N ALA A 153 -6.51 0.72 5.72
CA ALA A 153 -5.70 1.79 6.30
C ALA A 153 -4.21 1.61 5.98
N HIS A 154 -3.63 0.44 6.29
CA HIS A 154 -2.20 0.18 5.99
C HIS A 154 -1.90 0.28 4.50
N LEU A 155 -2.77 -0.26 3.64
CA LEU A 155 -2.62 -0.14 2.20
C LEU A 155 -2.65 1.33 1.77
N PHE A 156 -3.60 2.12 2.29
CA PHE A 156 -3.70 3.55 2.01
C PHE A 156 -2.45 4.32 2.45
N PHE A 157 -1.92 4.09 3.67
CA PHE A 157 -0.70 4.75 4.13
C PHE A 157 0.52 4.36 3.29
N GLY A 158 0.64 3.07 2.92
CA GLY A 158 1.63 2.61 1.96
C GLY A 158 1.49 3.29 0.59
N CYS A 159 0.25 3.51 0.12
CA CYS A 159 -0.02 4.24 -1.12
C CYS A 159 0.45 5.70 -1.06
N ILE A 160 0.25 6.41 0.07
CA ILE A 160 0.76 7.79 0.27
C ILE A 160 2.28 7.83 0.05
N SER A 161 3.04 7.00 0.78
CA SER A 161 4.50 6.99 0.66
C SER A 161 4.94 6.56 -0.75
N SER A 162 4.27 5.56 -1.33
CA SER A 162 4.60 5.05 -2.65
C SER A 162 4.36 6.08 -3.76
N ALA A 163 3.28 6.87 -3.70
CA ALA A 163 2.97 7.86 -4.71
C ALA A 163 4.03 8.96 -4.72
N VAL A 164 4.42 9.45 -3.54
CA VAL A 164 5.49 10.43 -3.40
C VAL A 164 6.82 9.85 -3.89
N ALA A 165 7.18 8.63 -3.48
CA ALA A 165 8.42 7.98 -3.89
C ALA A 165 8.49 7.73 -5.41
N ALA A 166 7.43 7.17 -5.99
CA ALA A 166 7.32 6.87 -7.40
C ALA A 166 7.41 8.13 -8.27
N ILE A 167 6.75 9.23 -7.88
CA ILE A 167 6.83 10.51 -8.59
C ILE A 167 8.19 11.18 -8.41
N ALA A 168 8.79 11.10 -7.21
CA ALA A 168 10.10 11.67 -6.97
C ALA A 168 11.18 10.98 -7.81
N LEU A 169 11.13 9.65 -7.90
CA LEU A 169 12.08 8.83 -8.66
C LEU A 169 11.84 8.90 -10.17
N SER A 170 10.61 9.15 -10.65
CA SER A 170 10.33 9.26 -12.08
C SER A 170 10.88 10.53 -12.73
N ARG A 171 11.10 11.59 -11.93
CA ARG A 171 11.47 12.92 -12.42
C ARG A 171 12.97 13.15 -12.52
N THR A 172 13.78 12.19 -12.11
CA THR A 172 15.24 12.34 -12.06
C THR A 172 15.95 11.15 -12.68
N THR A 173 17.12 11.41 -13.27
CA THR A 173 18.05 10.37 -13.73
C THR A 173 19.07 9.99 -12.65
N ARG A 174 19.15 10.76 -11.55
CA ARG A 174 20.08 10.51 -10.42
C ARG A 174 19.38 10.71 -9.08
N ALA A 175 19.65 9.82 -8.13
CA ALA A 175 19.24 10.01 -6.75
C ALA A 175 20.07 11.14 -6.14
N ASP A 176 19.44 12.31 -5.96
CA ASP A 176 20.02 13.45 -5.25
C ASP A 176 19.40 13.58 -3.85
N SER A 177 19.92 14.52 -3.06
CA SER A 177 19.41 14.81 -1.72
C SER A 177 17.94 15.27 -1.74
N VAL A 178 17.51 15.94 -2.81
CA VAL A 178 16.14 16.44 -2.96
C VAL A 178 15.15 15.29 -3.13
N VAL A 179 15.48 14.29 -3.93
CA VAL A 179 14.65 13.08 -4.13
C VAL A 179 14.55 12.30 -2.83
N SER A 180 15.68 12.15 -2.12
CA SER A 180 15.71 11.49 -0.80
C SER A 180 14.82 12.21 0.21
N MET A 181 14.88 13.55 0.27
CA MET A 181 14.02 14.35 1.14
C MET A 181 12.53 14.24 0.77
N ARG A 182 12.19 14.14 -0.52
CA ARG A 182 10.80 13.92 -0.96
C ARG A 182 10.29 12.55 -0.51
N ILE A 183 11.10 11.50 -0.65
CA ILE A 183 10.74 10.16 -0.17
C ILE A 183 10.52 10.18 1.34
N LEU A 184 11.45 10.78 2.10
CA LEU A 184 11.33 10.92 3.55
C LEU A 184 10.08 11.70 3.95
N LEU A 185 9.73 12.77 3.22
CA LEU A 185 8.48 13.51 3.44
C LEU A 185 7.24 12.64 3.21
N GLY A 186 7.24 11.81 2.17
CA GLY A 186 6.14 10.86 1.91
C GLY A 186 5.98 9.81 3.01
N ILE A 187 7.10 9.35 3.59
CA ILE A 187 7.09 8.43 4.74
C ILE A 187 6.58 9.17 5.99
N LEU A 188 7.05 10.39 6.24
CA LEU A 188 6.62 11.22 7.36
C LEU A 188 5.11 11.48 7.33
N ILE A 189 4.55 11.84 6.16
CA ILE A 189 3.11 12.07 6.01
C ILE A 189 2.32 10.79 6.29
N ALA A 190 2.78 9.65 5.78
CA ALA A 190 2.15 8.36 6.05
C ALA A 190 2.22 7.97 7.54
N ALA A 191 3.37 8.18 8.19
CA ALA A 191 3.56 7.92 9.62
C ALA A 191 2.63 8.75 10.50
N ILE A 192 2.48 10.04 10.19
CA ILE A 192 1.53 10.92 10.88
C ILE A 192 0.09 10.44 10.65
N ALA A 193 -0.28 10.12 9.40
CA ALA A 193 -1.62 9.65 9.08
C ALA A 193 -1.95 8.32 9.78
N HIS A 194 -0.99 7.38 9.80
CA HIS A 194 -1.12 6.10 10.48
C HIS A 194 -1.25 6.27 12.00
N GLY A 195 -0.33 7.00 12.62
CA GLY A 195 -0.41 7.23 14.06
C GLY A 195 -1.66 8.02 14.48
N PHE A 196 -2.14 8.92 13.62
CA PHE A 196 -3.41 9.61 13.88
C PHE A 196 -4.60 8.65 13.77
N PHE A 197 -4.60 7.73 12.81
CA PHE A 197 -5.61 6.68 12.72
C PHE A 197 -5.63 5.79 13.97
N ASP A 198 -4.47 5.35 14.45
CA ASP A 198 -4.36 4.58 15.70
C ASP A 198 -4.90 5.37 16.88
N PHE A 199 -4.50 6.65 17.00
CA PHE A 199 -5.03 7.53 18.04
C PHE A 199 -6.55 7.61 18.01
N LEU A 200 -7.16 7.79 16.83
CA LEU A 200 -8.62 7.86 16.70
C LEU A 200 -9.28 6.55 17.15
N VAL A 201 -8.75 5.40 16.74
CA VAL A 201 -9.29 4.08 17.06
C VAL A 201 -9.21 3.82 18.57
N PHE A 202 -8.06 4.06 19.19
CA PHE A 202 -7.84 3.77 20.61
C PHE A 202 -8.46 4.81 21.55
N HIS A 203 -8.41 6.10 21.22
CA HIS A 203 -8.92 7.15 22.10
C HIS A 203 -10.44 7.24 22.11
N PHE A 204 -11.08 7.12 20.94
CA PHE A 204 -12.54 7.25 20.83
C PHE A 204 -13.27 5.90 20.89
N ALA A 205 -12.55 4.79 21.15
CA ALA A 205 -13.09 3.43 21.20
C ALA A 205 -14.03 3.14 20.01
N VAL A 206 -13.61 3.58 18.81
CA VAL A 206 -14.49 3.61 17.65
C VAL A 206 -14.84 2.19 17.25
N GLN A 207 -16.12 1.83 17.40
CA GLN A 207 -16.60 0.53 16.97
C GLN A 207 -16.48 0.42 15.45
N ALA A 208 -16.01 -0.73 14.98
CA ALA A 208 -15.75 -0.96 13.56
C ALA A 208 -17.00 -0.89 12.66
N ALA A 209 -18.20 -1.03 13.23
CA ALA A 209 -19.48 -0.88 12.54
C ALA A 209 -20.05 0.55 12.62
N SER A 210 -19.31 1.51 13.18
CA SER A 210 -19.75 2.91 13.21
C SER A 210 -19.71 3.52 11.81
N GLY A 211 -20.60 4.49 11.55
CA GLY A 211 -20.60 5.24 10.30
C GLY A 211 -19.25 5.92 10.01
N VAL A 212 -18.51 6.31 11.05
CA VAL A 212 -17.17 6.90 10.94
C VAL A 212 -16.17 5.94 10.29
N ILE A 213 -16.13 4.68 10.74
CA ILE A 213 -15.21 3.68 10.19
C ILE A 213 -15.55 3.34 8.75
N VAL A 214 -16.85 3.21 8.43
CA VAL A 214 -17.29 3.00 7.03
C VAL A 214 -16.85 4.17 6.15
N SER A 215 -17.04 5.41 6.60
CA SER A 215 -16.56 6.60 5.89
C SER A 215 -15.04 6.62 5.71
N LEU A 216 -14.27 6.21 6.72
CA LEU A 216 -12.81 6.10 6.63
C LEU A 216 -12.37 5.04 5.63
N VAL A 217 -12.99 3.85 5.63
CA VAL A 217 -12.68 2.80 4.64
C VAL A 217 -12.96 3.30 3.22
N ILE A 218 -14.09 3.99 3.01
CA ILE A 218 -14.41 4.60 1.71
C ILE A 218 -13.33 5.63 1.32
N LEU A 219 -12.96 6.52 2.24
CA LEU A 219 -11.90 7.50 2.02
C LEU A 219 -10.57 6.82 1.64
N PHE A 220 -10.19 5.75 2.33
CA PHE A 220 -8.97 4.99 2.04
C PHE A 220 -9.02 4.36 0.65
N LEU A 221 -10.14 3.74 0.26
CA LEU A 221 -10.31 3.15 -1.07
C LEU A 221 -10.20 4.21 -2.18
N PHE A 222 -10.85 5.37 -2.01
CA PHE A 222 -10.70 6.49 -2.94
C PHE A 222 -9.25 6.99 -2.99
N GLY A 223 -8.60 7.13 -1.83
CA GLY A 223 -7.22 7.56 -1.74
C GLY A 223 -6.24 6.61 -2.42
N ILE A 224 -6.43 5.30 -2.28
CA ILE A 224 -5.65 4.26 -2.98
C ILE A 224 -5.82 4.40 -4.49
N GLN A 225 -7.05 4.61 -4.96
CA GLN A 225 -7.34 4.79 -6.39
C GLN A 225 -6.70 6.07 -6.95
N GLU A 226 -6.80 7.19 -6.24
CA GLU A 226 -6.17 8.45 -6.63
C GLU A 226 -4.63 8.34 -6.65
N ALA A 227 -4.04 7.69 -5.64
CA ALA A 227 -2.60 7.43 -5.60
C ALA A 227 -2.16 6.57 -6.79
N TRP A 228 -2.92 5.53 -7.14
CA TRP A 228 -2.66 4.70 -8.31
C TRP A 228 -2.70 5.52 -9.61
N ILE A 229 -3.76 6.32 -9.81
CA ILE A 229 -3.89 7.18 -11.00
C ILE A 229 -2.72 8.18 -11.09
N ALA A 230 -2.32 8.79 -9.96
CA ALA A 230 -1.20 9.72 -9.91
C ALA A 230 0.13 9.06 -10.33
N VAL A 231 0.37 7.82 -9.87
CA VAL A 231 1.55 7.04 -10.27
C VAL A 231 1.50 6.66 -11.75
N LEU A 232 0.33 6.28 -12.26
CA LEU A 232 0.17 5.93 -13.67
C LEU A 232 0.45 7.11 -14.61
N ARG A 233 0.06 8.32 -14.21
CA ARG A 233 0.41 9.55 -14.94
C ARG A 233 1.93 9.76 -15.00
N ALA A 234 2.64 9.37 -13.94
CA ALA A 234 4.09 9.41 -13.91
C ALA A 234 4.76 8.27 -14.71
N ASP A 235 4.10 7.12 -14.92
CA ASP A 235 4.61 5.95 -15.66
C ASP A 235 4.43 6.06 -17.21
N SER A 236 4.68 7.25 -17.76
CA SER A 236 4.52 7.53 -19.20
C SER A 236 5.73 7.10 -20.06
N GLN A 237 5.47 6.43 -21.19
CA GLN A 237 6.38 6.29 -22.33
C GLN A 237 6.65 7.63 -23.04
N HIS A 238 7.84 7.75 -23.60
CA HIS A 238 8.25 8.91 -24.39
C HIS A 238 7.76 8.89 -25.86
N GLU A 239 7.00 7.87 -26.27
CA GLU A 239 6.50 7.77 -27.66
C GLU A 239 5.03 8.18 -27.78
N VAL A 240 4.75 9.03 -28.77
CA VAL A 240 3.43 9.54 -29.12
C VAL A 240 2.69 8.53 -30.00
N GLY A 241 1.47 8.17 -29.64
CA GLY A 241 0.60 7.32 -30.46
C GLY A 241 -0.84 7.32 -29.95
N LEU A 242 -1.80 7.18 -30.86
CA LEU A 242 -3.20 6.97 -30.51
C LEU A 242 -3.39 5.52 -30.09
N MET A 243 -3.82 5.29 -28.86
CA MET A 243 -4.05 3.94 -28.35
C MET A 243 -5.46 3.79 -27.78
N VAL A 244 -6.03 2.59 -27.89
CA VAL A 244 -7.36 2.26 -27.34
C VAL A 244 -7.19 1.39 -26.10
N CYS A 245 -7.79 1.83 -25.00
CA CYS A 245 -7.75 1.10 -23.74
C CYS A 245 -8.49 -0.25 -23.86
N ALA A 246 -7.79 -1.36 -23.65
CA ALA A 246 -8.40 -2.70 -23.68
C ALA A 246 -9.37 -2.95 -22.51
N GLY A 247 -9.26 -2.19 -21.41
CA GLY A 247 -10.10 -2.36 -20.22
C GLY A 247 -11.39 -1.55 -20.19
N CYS A 248 -11.43 -0.37 -20.81
CA CYS A 248 -12.60 0.52 -20.78
C CYS A 248 -12.95 1.18 -22.12
N GLY A 249 -12.20 0.91 -23.20
CA GLY A 249 -12.47 1.47 -24.53
C GLY A 249 -12.12 2.95 -24.72
N ALA A 250 -11.65 3.65 -23.68
CA ALA A 250 -11.26 5.06 -23.80
C ALA A 250 -10.11 5.25 -24.81
N PHE A 251 -10.23 6.29 -25.65
CA PHE A 251 -9.16 6.74 -26.52
C PHE A 251 -8.15 7.54 -25.70
N SER A 252 -6.88 7.12 -25.75
CA SER A 252 -5.77 7.85 -25.13
C SER A 252 -4.91 8.44 -26.25
N ILE A 253 -4.93 9.76 -26.35
CA ILE A 253 -3.94 10.52 -27.11
C ILE A 253 -2.75 10.67 -26.14
N GLU A 254 -1.60 10.08 -26.50
CA GLU A 254 -0.27 10.31 -25.90
C GLU A 254 0.21 9.54 -24.65
N ARG A 255 1.52 9.26 -24.74
CA ARG A 255 2.58 8.99 -23.75
C ARG A 255 2.35 7.98 -22.63
N SER A 256 1.17 7.47 -22.27
CA SER A 256 1.05 6.59 -21.08
C SER A 256 0.99 5.09 -21.40
N ARG A 257 1.67 4.23 -20.61
CA ARG A 257 1.54 2.75 -20.70
C ARG A 257 0.17 2.26 -20.19
N PHE A 258 -0.51 3.10 -19.41
CA PHE A 258 -1.74 2.79 -18.70
C PHE A 258 -2.80 3.86 -18.96
N CYS A 259 -4.05 3.44 -19.04
CA CYS A 259 -5.18 4.31 -19.29
C CYS A 259 -5.39 5.29 -18.13
N GLY A 260 -5.39 6.60 -18.39
CA GLY A 260 -5.63 7.63 -17.36
C GLY A 260 -7.03 7.63 -16.74
N PHE A 261 -7.99 6.89 -17.31
CA PHE A 261 -9.35 6.78 -16.80
C PHE A 261 -9.56 5.56 -15.89
N CYS A 262 -9.16 4.36 -16.35
CA CYS A 262 -9.41 3.11 -15.61
C CYS A 262 -8.15 2.40 -15.10
N GLY A 263 -6.96 2.92 -15.43
CA GLY A 263 -5.67 2.39 -15.02
C GLY A 263 -5.23 1.08 -15.66
N SER A 264 -5.98 0.52 -16.62
CA SER A 264 -5.56 -0.71 -17.31
C SER A 264 -4.47 -0.44 -18.36
N ARG A 265 -3.61 -1.44 -18.62
CA ARG A 265 -2.55 -1.35 -19.64
C ARG A 265 -3.15 -1.11 -21.03
N VAL A 266 -2.60 -0.14 -21.76
CA VAL A 266 -3.03 0.15 -23.12
C VAL A 266 -2.22 -0.71 -24.10
N ILE A 267 -2.90 -1.38 -25.02
CA ILE A 267 -2.26 -2.22 -26.03
C ILE A 267 -2.06 -1.37 -27.28
N LYS A 268 -0.80 -1.20 -27.74
CA LYS A 268 -0.50 -0.54 -29.01
C LYS A 268 -1.09 -1.41 -30.11
N LYS A 269 -2.17 -0.95 -30.76
CA LYS A 269 -2.67 -1.62 -31.97
C LYS A 269 -1.60 -1.38 -33.04
N GLN A 270 -0.81 -2.42 -33.38
CA GLN A 270 0.12 -2.34 -34.50
C GLN A 270 -0.69 -1.90 -35.72
N ARG A 271 -0.35 -0.73 -36.29
CA ARG A 271 -0.82 -0.34 -37.62
C ARG A 271 -0.18 -1.33 -38.59
N ASN A 272 -0.84 -2.45 -38.86
CA ASN A 272 -0.67 -3.15 -40.12
C ASN A 272 -1.29 -2.26 -41.19
N VAL A 273 -0.56 -1.23 -41.62
CA VAL A 273 -0.90 -0.49 -42.83
C VAL A 273 0.29 -0.66 -43.76
N SER A 274 0.34 -1.83 -44.41
CA SER A 274 0.99 -1.93 -45.70
C SER A 274 0.15 -1.12 -46.68
N ILE A 275 0.43 0.17 -46.81
CA ILE A 275 -0.03 0.92 -47.98
C ILE A 275 0.81 0.36 -49.14
N GLN A 276 0.27 -0.62 -49.85
CA GLN A 276 0.73 -0.87 -51.21
C GLN A 276 0.31 0.35 -52.01
N VAL A 277 1.26 1.24 -52.25
CA VAL A 277 1.14 2.25 -53.30
C VAL A 277 1.15 1.45 -54.60
N GLY A 278 -0.01 1.28 -55.20
CA GLY A 278 -0.11 0.72 -56.54
C GLY A 278 0.51 1.72 -57.51
N ASP A 279 1.60 1.33 -58.15
CA ASP A 279 2.08 1.98 -59.36
C ASP A 279 1.12 1.60 -60.49
N SER A 280 0.31 2.56 -60.94
CA SER A 280 -0.43 2.51 -62.20
C SER A 280 -0.76 3.92 -62.67
#